data_AF-A0A0N5D2A9-F1
#
_entry.id   AF-A0A0N5D2A9-F1
#
_cell.length_a   1.000
_cell.length_b   1.000
_cell.length_c   1.000
_cell.angle_alpha   90.00
_cell.angle_beta   90.00
_cell.angle_gamma   90.00
#
_symmetry.space_group_name_H-M   'P 1'
#
loop_
_entity.id
_entity.type
_entity.pdbx_description
1 polymer ?
#
loop_
_entity_poly.entity_id
_entity_poly.type
_entity_poly.pdbx_seq_one_letter_code
_entity_poly.pdbx_strand_id
1 'polypeptide(L)'
;MIGILASAALTCKYPKNAFQILIKNQCPIANSFCIIDVPFDVSVNARYRCATAPRQLNPVVNLMNSSQLLAHITADNHLSSGYSNCMLTVFYAPDCVFSSRMAPHLFLLSQVYPQLHIVATDASVHSKLNSRYGIIATPTVLLWIDGNVVSRMDEPPFSIAAFKNYIERWTDLESEYYSGADDENSSVNVIGKFEFSIFNIFS
;
A
#
# COMPACT_ATOMS: atom_id res chain seq x y z
N MET A 1 -35.74 -56.22 -53.35
CA MET A 1 -34.91 -55.93 -52.16
C MET A 1 -34.30 -54.56 -52.34
N ILE A 2 -34.83 -53.54 -51.68
CA ILE A 2 -34.17 -52.23 -51.54
C ILE A 2 -34.28 -51.91 -50.05
N GLY A 3 -33.18 -52.12 -49.32
CA GLY A 3 -33.09 -51.82 -47.89
C GLY A 3 -32.86 -50.34 -47.69
N ILE A 4 -33.77 -49.68 -46.97
CA ILE A 4 -33.66 -48.29 -46.58
C ILE A 4 -32.70 -48.21 -45.39
N LEU A 5 -31.53 -47.62 -45.58
CA LEU A 5 -30.59 -47.27 -44.51
C LEU A 5 -31.20 -46.12 -43.68
N ALA A 6 -31.68 -46.44 -42.48
CA ALA A 6 -32.12 -45.46 -41.51
C ALA A 6 -30.91 -44.70 -40.94
N SER A 7 -30.82 -43.41 -41.25
CA SER A 7 -29.81 -42.51 -40.69
C SER A 7 -30.16 -42.21 -39.24
N ALA A 8 -29.36 -42.70 -38.29
CA ALA A 8 -29.52 -42.41 -36.87
C ALA A 8 -29.13 -40.95 -36.60
N ALA A 9 -30.11 -40.09 -36.34
CA ALA A 9 -29.87 -38.72 -35.89
C ALA A 9 -29.16 -38.74 -34.54
N LEU A 10 -27.89 -38.33 -34.50
CA LEU A 10 -27.14 -38.10 -33.27
C LEU A 10 -27.75 -36.91 -32.53
N THR A 11 -28.58 -37.19 -31.51
CA THR A 11 -29.12 -36.17 -30.63
C THR A 11 -28.14 -35.90 -29.50
N CYS A 12 -27.41 -34.78 -29.56
CA CYS A 12 -26.59 -34.33 -28.45
C CYS A 12 -27.49 -33.83 -27.32
N LYS A 13 -27.57 -34.60 -26.22
CA LYS A 13 -28.35 -34.23 -25.04
C LYS A 13 -27.53 -33.28 -24.16
N TYR A 14 -27.83 -31.99 -24.24
CA TYR A 14 -27.15 -30.98 -23.45
C TYR A 14 -27.42 -31.19 -21.94
N PRO A 15 -26.39 -31.22 -21.08
CA PRO A 15 -26.58 -31.49 -19.66
C PRO A 15 -27.36 -30.35 -19.01
N LYS A 16 -28.38 -30.69 -18.19
CA LYS A 16 -29.28 -29.71 -17.56
C LYS A 16 -28.58 -28.70 -16.64
N ASN A 17 -27.35 -29.01 -16.21
CA ASN A 17 -26.52 -28.18 -15.34
C ASN A 17 -25.25 -27.67 -16.04
N ALA A 18 -25.21 -27.69 -17.38
CA ALA A 18 -24.02 -27.26 -18.13
C ALA A 18 -23.56 -25.86 -17.74
N PHE A 19 -24.50 -24.94 -17.50
CA PHE A 19 -24.20 -23.60 -17.03
C PHE A 19 -23.49 -23.59 -15.67
N GLN A 20 -23.95 -24.38 -14.70
CA GLN A 20 -23.27 -24.52 -13.40
C GLN A 20 -21.89 -25.18 -13.51
N ILE A 21 -21.74 -26.16 -14.40
CA ILE A 21 -20.46 -26.82 -14.65
C ILE A 21 -19.46 -25.83 -15.25
N LEU A 22 -19.91 -25.01 -16.22
CA LEU A 22 -19.09 -23.96 -16.81
C LEU A 22 -18.69 -22.91 -15.77
N ILE A 23 -19.63 -22.43 -14.96
CA ILE A 23 -19.31 -21.46 -13.89
C ILE A 23 -18.31 -22.02 -12.88
N LYS A 24 -18.50 -23.26 -12.43
CA LYS A 24 -17.58 -23.92 -11.46
C LYS A 24 -16.19 -24.17 -12.03
N ASN A 25 -16.05 -24.27 -13.35
CA ASN A 25 -14.78 -24.54 -14.02
C ASN A 25 -14.13 -23.29 -14.62
N GLN A 26 -14.86 -22.17 -14.75
CA GLN A 26 -14.37 -20.90 -15.29
C GLN A 26 -13.85 -19.96 -14.20
N CYS A 27 -14.29 -20.14 -12.95
CA CYS A 27 -13.74 -19.39 -11.83
C CYS A 27 -12.67 -20.26 -11.12
N PRO A 28 -11.42 -19.80 -10.98
CA PRO A 28 -10.49 -20.47 -10.08
C PRO A 28 -11.10 -20.50 -8.68
N ILE A 29 -10.87 -21.59 -7.93
CA ILE A 29 -11.18 -21.68 -6.50
C ILE A 29 -10.22 -20.71 -5.81
N ALA A 30 -10.57 -19.43 -5.84
CA ALA A 30 -9.76 -18.39 -5.29
C ALA A 30 -10.08 -18.30 -3.79
N ASN A 31 -9.04 -18.18 -2.95
CA ASN A 31 -9.17 -18.08 -1.49
C ASN A 31 -10.10 -16.89 -1.13
N SER A 32 -10.69 -16.84 0.07
CA SER A 32 -11.69 -15.81 0.42
C SER A 32 -11.16 -14.36 0.33
N PHE A 33 -9.86 -14.18 0.12
CA PHE A 33 -9.20 -12.91 -0.17
C PHE A 33 -9.22 -12.48 -1.66
N CYS A 34 -9.75 -13.30 -2.57
CA CYS A 34 -9.79 -12.99 -4.01
C CYS A 34 -11.11 -12.37 -4.47
N ILE A 35 -12.08 -12.17 -3.58
CA ILE A 35 -13.30 -11.39 -3.85
C ILE A 35 -13.28 -10.20 -2.89
N ILE A 36 -12.54 -9.17 -3.27
CA ILE A 36 -12.64 -7.83 -2.64
C ILE A 36 -13.20 -6.82 -3.65
N ASP A 37 -13.35 -7.22 -4.91
CA ASP A 37 -13.78 -6.29 -5.95
C ASP A 37 -15.31 -6.19 -5.98
N VAL A 38 -15.81 -5.10 -5.39
CA VAL A 38 -16.89 -4.36 -6.04
C VAL A 38 -16.41 -4.11 -7.48
N PRO A 39 -17.21 -4.43 -8.52
CA PRO A 39 -16.79 -4.27 -9.91
C PRO A 39 -16.21 -2.86 -10.10
N PHE A 40 -15.07 -2.77 -10.78
CA PHE A 40 -14.36 -1.53 -11.11
C PHE A 40 -15.36 -0.48 -11.62
N ASP A 41 -15.86 0.37 -10.73
CA ASP A 41 -16.67 1.50 -11.12
C ASP A 41 -15.70 2.62 -11.47
N VAL A 42 -15.46 2.76 -12.77
CA VAL A 42 -14.64 3.83 -13.37
C VAL A 42 -15.11 5.23 -12.92
N SER A 43 -16.32 5.35 -12.37
CA SER A 43 -16.90 6.62 -11.90
C SER A 43 -16.74 6.90 -10.40
N VAL A 44 -16.20 5.96 -9.60
CA VAL A 44 -16.00 6.15 -8.14
C VAL A 44 -14.51 6.23 -7.85
N ASN A 45 -13.97 7.44 -7.87
CA ASN A 45 -12.68 7.87 -7.32
C ASN A 45 -11.59 6.78 -7.29
N ALA A 46 -10.87 6.59 -8.40
CA ALA A 46 -9.86 5.54 -8.60
C ALA A 46 -8.72 5.62 -7.55
N ARG A 47 -8.93 4.97 -6.41
CA ARG A 47 -7.93 4.76 -5.36
C ARG A 47 -7.08 3.53 -5.70
N TYR A 48 -5.80 3.58 -5.36
CA TYR A 48 -4.90 2.43 -5.47
C TYR A 48 -5.22 1.39 -4.39
N ARG A 49 -5.21 0.10 -4.80
CA ARG A 49 -5.64 -1.03 -3.96
C ARG A 49 -4.54 -1.48 -3.00
N CYS A 50 -4.27 -0.72 -1.96
CA CYS A 50 -3.27 -1.04 -0.94
C CYS A 50 -3.81 -1.92 0.19
N ALA A 51 -5.13 -2.02 0.36
CA ALA A 51 -5.77 -2.88 1.36
C ALA A 51 -5.52 -4.38 1.12
N THR A 52 -5.06 -4.76 -0.07
CA THR A 52 -4.67 -6.14 -0.41
C THR A 52 -3.20 -6.43 -0.10
N ALA A 53 -2.39 -5.41 0.20
CA ALA A 53 -0.99 -5.56 0.54
C ALA A 53 -0.83 -6.39 1.83
N PRO A 54 0.24 -7.19 1.93
CA PRO A 54 0.51 -7.98 3.13
C PRO A 54 0.71 -7.06 4.34
N ARG A 55 0.02 -7.38 5.43
CA ARG A 55 0.10 -6.61 6.68
C ARG A 55 1.42 -6.86 7.39
N GLN A 56 2.09 -5.80 7.82
CA GLN A 56 3.29 -5.87 8.64
C GLN A 56 2.94 -6.28 10.07
N LEU A 57 3.54 -7.35 10.58
CA LEU A 57 3.34 -7.81 11.96
C LEU A 57 3.94 -6.85 13.00
N ASN A 58 5.03 -6.17 12.63
CA ASN A 58 5.71 -5.17 13.45
C ASN A 58 5.95 -3.93 12.58
N PRO A 59 4.95 -3.04 12.45
CA PRO A 59 5.08 -1.89 11.58
C PRO A 59 6.10 -0.90 12.15
N VAL A 60 7.16 -0.65 11.40
CA VAL A 60 8.24 0.26 11.76
C VAL A 60 8.57 1.18 10.59
N VAL A 61 9.14 2.34 10.90
CA VAL A 61 9.71 3.22 9.88
C VAL A 61 11.07 2.65 9.47
N ASN A 62 11.20 2.28 8.19
CA ASN A 62 12.45 1.73 7.67
C ASN A 62 13.37 2.87 7.21
N LEU A 63 14.52 3.00 7.86
CA LEU A 63 15.58 3.88 7.39
C LEU A 63 16.33 3.20 6.26
N MET A 64 16.29 3.80 5.07
CA MET A 64 16.96 3.28 3.89
C MET A 64 17.88 4.33 3.31
N ASN A 65 19.11 3.94 3.00
CA ASN A 65 19.96 4.71 2.12
C ASN A 65 19.43 4.64 0.68
N SER A 66 20.02 5.43 -0.22
CA SER A 66 19.51 5.53 -1.59
C SER A 66 19.67 4.27 -2.42
N SER A 67 20.69 3.44 -2.17
CA SER A 67 20.84 2.17 -2.88
C SER A 67 19.85 1.12 -2.39
N GLN A 68 19.57 1.08 -1.08
CA GLN A 68 18.54 0.24 -0.46
C GLN A 68 17.15 0.62 -0.97
N LEU A 69 16.83 1.92 -0.98
CA LEU A 69 15.56 2.41 -1.51
C LEU A 69 15.40 2.04 -2.99
N LEU A 70 16.43 2.28 -3.81
CA LEU A 70 16.39 1.93 -5.23
C LEU A 70 16.23 0.42 -5.44
N ALA A 71 16.98 -0.39 -4.69
CA ALA A 71 16.87 -1.84 -4.75
C ALA A 71 15.45 -2.30 -4.39
N HIS A 72 14.87 -1.73 -3.32
CA HIS A 72 13.51 -2.02 -2.87
C HIS A 72 12.48 -1.68 -3.96
N ILE A 73 12.56 -0.48 -4.54
CA ILE A 73 11.68 -0.04 -5.64
C ILE A 73 11.80 -0.97 -6.86
N THR A 74 13.02 -1.45 -7.18
CA THR A 74 13.24 -2.31 -8.35
C THR A 74 12.93 -3.79 -8.11
N ALA A 75 12.91 -4.24 -6.86
CA ALA A 75 12.65 -5.64 -6.51
C ALA A 75 11.17 -6.01 -6.63
N ASP A 76 10.28 -5.01 -6.72
CA ASP A 76 8.87 -5.15 -6.41
C ASP A 76 7.98 -5.77 -7.49
N ASN A 77 8.50 -5.97 -8.70
CA ASN A 77 7.68 -6.51 -9.79
C ASN A 77 7.63 -8.04 -9.86
N HIS A 78 8.44 -8.76 -9.07
CA HIS A 78 8.55 -10.22 -9.20
C HIS A 78 8.19 -11.02 -7.94
N LEU A 79 8.08 -10.37 -6.77
CA LEU A 79 7.83 -11.05 -5.48
C LEU A 79 6.38 -10.90 -4.99
N SER A 80 5.70 -9.84 -5.40
CA SER A 80 4.31 -9.56 -5.06
C SER A 80 3.44 -10.50 -5.87
N SER A 81 3.03 -11.61 -5.26
CA SER A 81 2.27 -12.73 -5.87
C SER A 81 0.83 -12.33 -6.26
N GLY A 82 0.68 -11.25 -7.03
CA GLY A 82 -0.60 -10.61 -7.36
C GLY A 82 -1.09 -9.60 -6.33
N TYR A 83 -0.31 -9.30 -5.29
CA TYR A 83 -0.61 -8.26 -4.30
C TYR A 83 -0.01 -6.92 -4.73
N SER A 84 -0.64 -5.81 -4.33
CA SER A 84 -0.04 -4.49 -4.48
C SER A 84 1.08 -4.30 -3.45
N ASN A 85 2.14 -3.58 -3.84
CA ASN A 85 3.08 -3.01 -2.87
C ASN A 85 2.88 -1.51 -2.79
N CYS A 86 2.45 -1.05 -1.62
CA CYS A 86 2.27 0.35 -1.31
C CYS A 86 3.31 0.82 -0.31
N MET A 87 4.04 1.85 -0.69
CA MET A 87 5.12 2.41 0.12
C MET A 87 5.00 3.94 0.16
N LEU A 88 5.19 4.50 1.35
CA LEU A 88 5.31 5.94 1.55
C LEU A 88 6.76 6.25 1.89
N THR A 89 7.45 6.97 1.00
CA THR A 89 8.84 7.39 1.24
C THR A 89 8.90 8.83 1.65
N VAL A 90 9.74 9.09 2.65
CA VAL A 90 9.97 10.40 3.21
C VAL A 90 11.43 10.78 3.03
N PHE A 91 11.65 11.79 2.21
CA PHE A 91 12.95 12.42 2.01
C PHE A 91 13.17 13.46 3.09
N TYR A 92 14.10 13.21 4.00
CA TYR A 92 14.43 14.11 5.10
C TYR A 92 15.85 14.66 4.97
N ALA A 93 16.17 15.68 5.77
CA ALA A 93 17.55 16.07 6.02
C ALA A 93 17.76 16.17 7.54
N PRO A 94 18.90 15.72 8.09
CA PRO A 94 19.16 15.73 9.53
C PRO A 94 19.15 17.14 10.12
N ASP A 95 19.68 18.12 9.38
CA ASP A 95 19.76 19.53 9.81
C ASP A 95 18.48 20.35 9.53
N CYS A 96 17.37 19.70 9.21
CA CYS A 96 16.11 20.37 8.86
C CYS A 96 15.08 20.27 10.00
N VAL A 97 14.74 21.42 10.58
CA VAL A 97 13.71 21.52 11.64
C VAL A 97 12.33 21.04 11.17
N PHE A 98 12.00 21.19 9.89
CA PHE A 98 10.74 20.69 9.35
C PHE A 98 10.71 19.16 9.28
N SER A 99 11.85 18.53 8.97
CA SER A 99 12.00 17.07 8.99
C SER A 99 11.88 16.51 10.40
N SER A 100 12.54 17.12 11.39
CA SER A 100 12.46 16.66 12.79
C SER A 100 11.04 16.75 13.35
N ARG A 101 10.29 17.82 13.02
CA ARG A 101 8.87 17.97 13.40
C ARG A 101 7.95 16.90 12.81
N MET A 102 8.29 16.33 11.65
CA MET A 102 7.49 15.31 10.99
C MET A 102 7.76 13.89 11.53
N ALA A 103 8.96 13.64 12.07
CA ALA A 103 9.39 12.35 12.63
C ALA A 103 8.34 11.63 13.50
N PRO A 104 7.74 12.27 14.53
CA PRO A 104 6.77 11.59 15.39
C PRO A 104 5.52 11.13 14.65
N HIS A 105 5.14 11.82 13.57
CA HIS A 105 3.99 11.44 12.77
C HIS A 105 4.26 10.18 11.93
N LEU A 106 5.50 9.96 11.48
CA LEU A 106 5.85 8.77 10.69
C LEU A 106 5.73 7.48 11.49
N PHE A 107 6.14 7.52 12.76
CA PHE A 107 5.98 6.39 13.66
C PHE A 107 4.49 6.05 13.86
N LEU A 108 3.65 7.06 14.07
CA LEU A 108 2.20 6.86 14.16
C LEU A 108 1.61 6.27 12.88
N LEU A 109 2.05 6.75 11.72
CA LEU A 109 1.54 6.26 10.45
C LEU A 109 1.83 4.77 10.23
N SER A 110 3.01 4.29 10.64
CA SER A 110 3.30 2.87 10.52
C SER A 110 2.32 2.05 11.38
N GLN A 111 1.97 2.51 12.58
CA GLN A 111 1.00 1.82 13.44
C GLN A 111 -0.42 1.86 12.86
N VAL A 112 -0.83 2.99 12.30
CA VAL A 112 -2.21 3.20 11.80
C VAL A 112 -2.45 2.49 10.47
N TYR A 113 -1.41 2.33 9.65
CA TYR A 113 -1.47 1.71 8.33
C TYR A 113 -0.43 0.58 8.19
N PRO A 114 -0.66 -0.59 8.81
CA PRO A 114 0.30 -1.71 8.78
C PRO A 114 0.49 -2.31 7.38
N GLN A 115 -0.34 -1.93 6.41
CA GLN A 115 -0.25 -2.35 5.00
C GLN A 115 0.61 -1.40 4.16
N LEU A 116 0.98 -0.24 4.71
CA LEU A 116 1.74 0.80 4.02
C LEU A 116 3.18 0.77 4.52
N HIS A 117 4.13 0.48 3.63
CA HIS A 117 5.55 0.50 3.97
C HIS A 117 6.03 1.94 4.17
N ILE A 118 6.28 2.35 5.41
CA ILE A 118 6.84 3.67 5.71
C ILE A 118 8.37 3.62 5.64
N VAL A 119 8.95 4.39 4.73
CA VAL A 119 10.40 4.46 4.50
C VAL A 119 10.88 5.89 4.66
N ALA A 120 12.03 6.07 5.31
CA ALA A 120 12.70 7.35 5.43
C ALA A 120 14.10 7.28 4.82
N THR A 121 14.46 8.28 4.00
CA THR A 121 15.73 8.37 3.29
C THR A 121 16.31 9.77 3.40
N ASP A 122 17.61 9.84 3.71
CA ASP A 122 18.34 11.10 3.79
C ASP A 122 18.60 11.66 2.39
N ALA A 123 18.02 12.82 2.11
CA ALA A 123 18.19 13.56 0.88
C ALA A 123 19.51 14.35 0.82
N SER A 124 20.23 14.53 1.93
CA SER A 124 21.50 15.28 1.93
C SER A 124 22.65 14.51 1.26
N VAL A 125 22.60 13.17 1.26
CA VAL A 125 23.73 12.32 0.85
C VAL A 125 23.77 12.04 -0.66
N HIS A 126 22.62 11.88 -1.32
CA HIS A 126 22.56 11.32 -2.67
C HIS A 126 21.83 12.21 -3.69
N SER A 127 22.61 13.00 -4.43
CA SER A 127 22.09 13.91 -5.45
C SER A 127 21.38 13.21 -6.62
N LYS A 128 21.85 12.04 -7.08
CA LYS A 128 21.28 11.36 -8.26
C LYS A 128 19.83 10.91 -8.06
N LEU A 129 19.52 10.35 -6.89
CA LEU A 129 18.17 9.89 -6.57
C LEU A 129 17.22 11.09 -6.42
N ASN A 130 17.69 12.14 -5.74
CA ASN A 130 16.93 13.38 -5.62
C ASN A 130 16.61 13.99 -6.98
N SER A 131 17.59 14.08 -7.89
CA SER A 131 17.36 14.60 -9.23
C SER A 131 16.38 13.73 -10.02
N ARG A 132 16.47 12.39 -9.90
CA ARG A 132 15.57 11.45 -10.59
C ARG A 132 14.10 11.64 -10.19
N TYR A 133 13.85 11.91 -8.91
CA TYR A 133 12.50 12.07 -8.37
C TYR A 133 12.13 13.52 -8.06
N GLY A 134 12.92 14.49 -8.54
CA GLY A 134 12.66 15.92 -8.39
C GLY A 134 12.58 16.39 -6.94
N ILE A 135 13.41 15.85 -6.06
CA ILE A 135 13.49 16.24 -4.63
C ILE A 135 14.34 17.51 -4.54
N ILE A 136 13.66 18.64 -4.32
CA ILE A 136 14.28 19.98 -4.26
C ILE A 136 14.33 20.55 -2.84
N ALA A 137 13.47 20.07 -1.95
CA ALA A 137 13.31 20.56 -0.59
C ALA A 137 13.01 19.41 0.36
N THR A 138 13.32 19.60 1.64
CA THR A 138 13.03 18.63 2.70
C THR A 138 12.10 19.25 3.74
N PRO A 139 11.15 18.47 4.28
CA PRO A 139 10.84 17.10 3.87
C PRO A 139 10.00 17.02 2.58
N THR A 140 10.20 15.96 1.79
CA THR A 140 9.33 15.61 0.65
C THR A 140 8.77 14.20 0.86
N VAL A 141 7.46 14.02 0.65
CA VAL A 141 6.78 12.73 0.81
C VAL A 141 6.28 12.24 -0.54
N LEU A 142 6.63 11.01 -0.90
CA LEU A 142 6.21 10.35 -2.14
C LEU A 142 5.45 9.06 -1.82
N LEU A 143 4.32 8.85 -2.51
CA LEU A 143 3.58 7.59 -2.50
C LEU A 143 4.01 6.74 -3.71
N TRP A 144 4.31 5.49 -3.44
CA TRP A 144 4.74 4.50 -4.41
C TRP A 144 3.76 3.35 -4.46
N ILE A 145 3.42 2.93 -5.68
CA ILE A 145 2.60 1.76 -5.97
C ILE A 145 3.38 0.91 -6.95
N ASP A 146 3.70 -0.33 -6.56
CA ASP A 146 4.42 -1.29 -7.38
C ASP A 146 5.70 -0.71 -8.00
N GLY A 147 6.49 -0.02 -7.17
CA GLY A 147 7.74 0.64 -7.57
C GLY A 147 7.59 1.95 -8.36
N ASN A 148 6.38 2.44 -8.61
CA ASN A 148 6.14 3.68 -9.35
C ASN A 148 5.67 4.80 -8.42
N VAL A 149 6.21 6.01 -8.57
CA VAL A 149 5.70 7.19 -7.85
C VAL A 149 4.36 7.58 -8.47
N VAL A 150 3.30 7.54 -7.69
CA VAL A 150 1.94 7.90 -8.16
C VAL A 150 1.50 9.26 -7.66
N SER A 151 2.06 9.72 -6.55
CA SER A 151 1.67 10.96 -5.92
C SER A 151 2.79 11.53 -5.06
N ARG A 152 2.79 12.84 -4.93
CA ARG A 152 3.60 13.61 -3.99
C ARG A 152 2.64 14.28 -3.02
N MET A 153 2.93 14.23 -1.73
CA MET A 153 2.16 15.02 -0.77
C MET A 153 2.45 16.50 -1.01
N ASP A 154 1.39 17.30 -1.08
CA ASP A 154 1.49 18.74 -1.18
C ASP A 154 2.16 19.33 0.09
N GLU A 155 2.42 20.64 0.06
CA GLU A 155 3.10 21.38 1.13
C GLU A 155 2.46 21.22 2.53
N PRO A 156 3.24 21.45 3.61
CA PRO A 156 2.81 21.32 5.02
C PRO A 156 1.46 21.99 5.33
N PRO A 157 0.69 21.47 6.31
CA PRO A 157 1.19 20.96 7.59
C PRO A 157 1.39 19.44 7.70
N PHE A 158 2.55 19.03 8.25
CA PHE A 158 2.81 17.63 8.63
C PHE A 158 2.08 17.32 9.94
N SER A 159 0.89 16.73 9.82
CA SER A 159 0.08 16.27 10.95
C SER A 159 -0.49 14.90 10.63
N ILE A 160 -0.82 14.12 11.65
CA ILE A 160 -1.42 12.79 11.45
C ILE A 160 -2.71 12.87 10.62
N ALA A 161 -3.52 13.92 10.81
CA ALA A 161 -4.73 14.16 10.04
C ALA A 161 -4.45 14.47 8.56
N ALA A 162 -3.41 15.26 8.27
CA ALA A 162 -3.01 15.56 6.89
C ALA A 162 -2.51 14.31 6.17
N PHE A 163 -1.70 13.48 6.84
CA PHE A 163 -1.26 12.21 6.28
C PHE A 163 -2.40 11.22 6.07
N LYS A 164 -3.33 11.11 7.03
CA LYS A 164 -4.55 10.31 6.88
C LYS A 164 -5.33 10.72 5.64
N ASN A 165 -5.64 12.01 5.52
CA ASN A 165 -6.35 12.56 4.37
C ASN A 165 -5.61 12.29 3.04
N TYR A 166 -4.28 12.41 3.04
CA TYR A 166 -3.46 12.12 1.86
C TYR A 166 -3.52 10.63 1.46
N ILE A 167 -3.32 9.73 2.42
CA ILE A 167 -3.32 8.27 2.18
C ILE A 167 -4.71 7.80 1.72
N GLU A 168 -5.78 8.19 2.42
CA GLU A 168 -7.16 7.78 2.10
C GLU A 168 -7.71 8.44 0.82
N ARG A 169 -7.08 9.52 0.36
CA ARG A 169 -7.39 10.14 -0.94
C ARG A 169 -6.86 9.30 -2.09
N TRP A 170 -5.63 8.78 -1.97
CA TRP A 170 -4.95 8.07 -3.05
C TRP A 170 -5.09 6.56 -2.97
N THR A 171 -5.35 6.00 -1.80
CA THR A 171 -5.40 4.55 -1.56
C THR A 171 -6.74 4.15 -0.94
N ASP A 172 -7.08 2.88 -1.02
CA ASP A 172 -8.24 2.26 -0.37
C ASP A 172 -7.98 1.86 1.09
N LEU A 173 -6.86 2.29 1.68
CA LEU A 173 -6.57 2.07 3.09
C LEU A 173 -7.53 2.88 3.97
N GLU A 174 -7.86 2.31 5.13
CA GLU A 174 -8.59 2.97 6.19
C GLU A 174 -7.75 2.94 7.47
N SER A 175 -7.78 4.03 8.24
CA SER A 175 -7.00 4.11 9.48
C SER A 175 -7.49 3.11 10.53
N GLU A 176 -6.60 2.26 11.06
CA GLU A 176 -6.93 1.26 12.09
C GLU A 176 -6.85 1.84 13.51
N TYR A 177 -7.46 3.00 13.73
CA TYR A 177 -7.37 3.66 15.02
C TYR A 177 -8.01 2.80 16.12
N TYR A 178 -7.21 2.29 17.07
CA TYR A 178 -7.72 1.70 18.30
C TYR A 178 -8.36 2.80 19.14
N SER A 179 -9.63 2.60 19.52
CA SER A 179 -10.33 3.39 20.53
C SER A 179 -9.62 3.29 21.88
N GLY A 180 -8.66 4.18 22.12
CA GLY A 180 -7.94 4.32 23.39
C GLY A 180 -7.56 5.77 23.68
N ALA A 181 -8.25 6.71 23.05
CA ALA A 181 -8.04 8.15 23.22
C ALA A 181 -8.87 8.76 24.37
N ASP A 182 -9.52 7.95 25.20
CA ASP A 182 -10.30 8.38 26.38
C ASP A 182 -9.76 7.81 27.71
N ASP A 183 -8.59 7.15 27.74
CA ASP A 183 -7.98 6.66 28.98
C ASP A 183 -6.61 7.29 29.25
N GLU A 184 -6.60 8.22 30.21
CA GLU A 184 -5.50 9.09 30.66
C GLU A 184 -4.25 8.36 31.22
N ASN A 185 -4.20 7.03 31.16
CA ASN A 185 -3.08 6.21 31.67
C ASN A 185 -2.31 5.46 30.56
N SER A 186 -2.78 5.49 29.31
CA SER A 186 -2.05 4.92 28.15
C SER A 186 -1.12 5.93 27.48
N SER A 187 -1.43 7.22 27.64
CA SER A 187 -0.67 8.36 27.12
C SER A 187 0.77 8.40 27.64
N VAL A 188 1.05 8.03 28.89
CA VAL A 188 2.42 8.12 29.46
C VAL A 188 3.39 7.10 28.84
N ASN A 189 2.93 5.87 28.56
CA ASN A 189 3.76 4.84 27.91
C ASN A 189 3.95 5.09 26.41
N VAL A 190 2.94 5.68 25.75
CA VAL A 190 3.05 6.09 24.35
C VAL A 190 3.98 7.30 24.22
N ILE A 191 3.82 8.34 25.03
CA ILE A 191 4.67 9.54 25.01
C ILE A 191 6.14 9.19 25.32
N GLY A 192 6.41 8.30 26.28
CA GLY A 192 7.78 7.83 26.58
C GLY A 192 8.42 7.03 25.43
N LYS A 193 7.63 6.29 24.65
CA LYS A 193 8.09 5.58 23.44
C LYS A 193 8.30 6.53 22.25
N PHE A 194 7.52 7.61 22.20
CA PHE A 194 7.64 8.67 21.20
C PHE A 194 8.91 9.51 21.39
N GLU A 195 9.22 9.94 22.62
CA GLU A 195 10.39 10.77 22.90
C GLU A 195 11.71 10.03 22.58
N PHE A 196 11.74 8.72 22.85
CA PHE A 196 12.89 7.84 22.54
C PHE A 196 13.04 7.54 21.03
N SER A 197 11.95 7.58 20.27
CA SER A 197 11.94 7.33 18.82
C SER A 197 12.28 8.59 18.01
N ILE A 198 11.87 9.79 18.48
CA ILE A 198 12.22 11.08 17.84
C ILE A 198 13.74 11.26 17.73
N PHE A 199 14.49 10.91 18.78
CA PHE A 199 15.96 10.96 18.76
C PHE A 199 16.61 9.88 17.89
N ASN A 200 15.92 8.79 17.53
CA ASN A 200 16.52 7.69 16.75
C ASN A 200 16.14 7.68 15.27
N ILE A 201 15.08 8.40 14.86
CA ILE A 201 14.64 8.39 13.46
C ILE A 201 15.55 9.26 12.58
N PHE A 202 16.02 10.40 13.09
CA PHE A 202 16.77 11.38 12.28
C PHE A 202 18.03 11.97 12.95
N SER A 203 18.45 11.46 14.13
CA SER A 203 19.69 11.89 14.79
C SER A 203 20.87 10.95 14.53
#